data_AF-A0A418NDP2-F1
#
_entry.id   AF-A0A418NDP2-F1
#
_cell.length_a   1.000
_cell.length_b   1.000
_cell.length_c   1.000
_cell.angle_alpha   90.00
_cell.angle_beta   90.00
_cell.angle_gamma   90.00
#
_symmetry.space_group_name_H-M   'P 1'
#
loop_
_entity.id
_entity.type
_entity.pdbx_description
1 polymer ?
#
loop_
_entity_poly.entity_id
_entity_poly.type
_entity_poly.pdbx_seq_one_letter_code
_entity_poly.pdbx_strand_id
1 'polypeptide(L)'
;MLPAGTVYAKVTDAHAGEFGAVCIKGETVGADWYEQRLIGEFTELDSEEGRVEALGAMRRGESRTPDFETPRRDSLFKADQLFAVFEQADVVALTFRLTRATFDAYRDLGTSED
;
A
#
# COMPACT_ATOMS: atom_id res chain seq x y z
N MET A 1 13.02 12.78 -11.45
CA MET A 1 11.72 12.36 -10.90
C MET A 1 11.33 11.02 -11.51
N LEU A 2 10.68 10.15 -10.73
CA LEU A 2 10.18 8.85 -11.21
C LEU A 2 9.03 9.02 -12.22
N PRO A 3 8.95 8.18 -13.28
CA PRO A 3 7.80 8.16 -14.18
C PRO A 3 6.49 7.79 -13.48
N ALA A 4 5.35 8.24 -14.01
CA ALA A 4 4.04 7.75 -13.56
C ALA A 4 3.90 6.25 -13.87
N GLY A 5 3.20 5.52 -13.00
CA GLY A 5 3.08 4.06 -13.02
C GLY A 5 4.23 3.31 -12.33
N THR A 6 5.29 4.00 -11.89
CA THR A 6 6.40 3.37 -11.18
C THR A 6 5.94 2.82 -9.83
N VAL A 7 6.23 1.55 -9.55
CA VAL A 7 6.08 0.97 -8.20
C VAL A 7 7.35 1.24 -7.41
N TYR A 8 7.22 1.86 -6.24
CA TYR A 8 8.36 2.26 -5.43
C TYR A 8 8.04 2.23 -3.94
N ALA A 9 9.08 2.30 -3.11
CA ALA A 9 8.96 2.63 -1.70
C ALA A 9 10.00 3.70 -1.33
N LYS A 10 9.61 4.67 -0.50
CA LYS A 10 10.54 5.67 0.03
C LYS A 10 11.45 5.00 1.06
N VAL A 11 12.75 5.25 0.98
CA VAL A 11 13.68 4.78 2.02
C VAL A 11 13.45 5.61 3.28
N THR A 12 13.09 4.95 4.39
CA THR A 12 12.82 5.62 5.67
C THR A 12 14.09 5.75 6.51
N ASP A 13 14.99 4.76 6.41
CA ASP A 13 16.33 4.80 6.96
C ASP A 13 17.32 4.18 5.96
N ALA A 14 18.18 5.03 5.39
CA ALA A 14 19.15 4.64 4.39
C ALA A 14 20.26 3.73 4.95
N HIS A 15 20.49 3.73 6.25
CA HIS A 15 21.50 2.89 6.89
C HIS A 15 20.96 1.51 7.28
N ALA A 16 19.65 1.40 7.52
CA ALA A 16 19.00 0.15 7.87
C ALA A 16 18.44 -0.62 6.66
N GLY A 17 18.41 -0.01 5.47
CA GLY A 17 17.80 -0.61 4.28
C GLY A 17 16.28 -0.76 4.41
N GLU A 18 15.67 0.04 5.28
CA GLU A 18 14.24 0.00 5.54
C GLU A 18 13.50 0.87 4.52
N PHE A 19 12.43 0.30 3.99
CA PHE A 19 11.53 0.98 3.08
C PHE A 19 10.19 1.23 3.75
N GLY A 20 9.60 2.39 3.48
CA GLY A 20 8.24 2.71 3.87
C GLY A 20 7.20 1.93 3.06
N ALA A 21 5.99 2.46 3.01
CA ALA A 21 4.91 1.84 2.24
C ALA A 21 5.27 1.71 0.75
N VAL A 22 4.86 0.59 0.14
CA VAL A 22 4.92 0.42 -1.31
C VAL A 22 3.81 1.24 -1.95
N CYS A 23 4.19 2.06 -2.91
CA CYS A 23 3.34 3.01 -3.59
C CYS A 23 3.43 2.85 -5.11
N ILE A 24 2.40 3.29 -5.80
CA ILE A 24 2.38 3.56 -7.24
C ILE A 24 2.50 5.07 -7.43
N LYS A 25 3.47 5.50 -8.22
CA LYS A 25 3.65 6.91 -8.58
C LYS A 25 2.56 7.31 -9.58
N GLY A 26 1.78 8.34 -9.26
CA GLY A 26 0.83 8.99 -10.16
C GLY A 26 1.45 10.16 -10.92
N GLU A 27 0.62 11.11 -11.35
CA GLU A 27 1.06 12.30 -12.09
C GLU A 27 1.88 13.27 -11.23
N THR A 28 2.70 14.08 -11.90
CA THR A 28 3.50 15.14 -11.27
C THR A 28 2.78 16.48 -11.45
N VAL A 29 2.66 17.26 -10.38
CA VAL A 29 1.98 18.56 -10.38
C VAL A 29 2.88 19.60 -9.74
N GLY A 30 3.57 20.39 -10.56
CA GLY A 30 4.55 21.36 -10.07
C GLY A 30 5.74 20.68 -9.39
N ALA A 31 5.96 20.98 -8.11
CA ALA A 31 6.99 20.34 -7.28
C ALA A 31 6.50 19.05 -6.58
N ASP A 32 5.21 18.75 -6.69
CA ASP A 32 4.54 17.66 -5.98
C ASP A 32 4.21 16.51 -6.93
N TRP A 33 3.70 15.41 -6.36
CA TRP A 33 3.04 14.38 -7.15
C TRP A 33 1.92 13.67 -6.42
N TYR A 34 1.10 12.96 -7.20
CA TYR A 34 0.17 11.98 -6.67
C TYR A 34 0.83 10.62 -6.47
N GLU A 35 0.52 9.92 -5.38
CA GLU A 35 0.93 8.56 -5.08
C GLU A 35 -0.23 7.76 -4.49
N GLN A 36 -0.25 6.45 -4.74
CA GLN A 36 -1.27 5.53 -4.25
C GLN A 36 -0.57 4.42 -3.48
N ARG A 37 -0.94 4.19 -2.22
CA ARG A 37 -0.35 3.10 -1.42
C ARG A 37 -1.00 1.78 -1.82
N LEU A 38 -0.21 0.72 -2.01
CA LEU A 38 -0.77 -0.62 -2.28
C LEU A 38 -1.53 -1.18 -1.09
N ILE A 39 -1.14 -0.79 0.12
CA ILE A 39 -1.81 -1.12 1.37
C ILE A 39 -1.70 0.11 2.26
N GLY A 40 -2.82 0.66 2.72
CA GLY A 40 -2.72 1.80 3.64
C GLY A 40 -4.00 2.49 4.06
N GLU A 41 -5.13 2.23 3.42
CA GLU A 41 -6.39 2.92 3.73
C GLU A 41 -7.58 1.97 3.74
N PHE A 42 -8.63 2.37 4.46
CA PHE A 42 -9.95 1.78 4.36
C PHE A 42 -10.88 2.79 3.69
N THR A 43 -11.91 2.27 3.00
CA THR A 43 -12.90 3.07 2.28
C THR A 43 -13.74 3.99 3.17
N GLU A 44 -13.71 3.79 4.49
CA GLU A 44 -14.59 4.46 5.46
C GLU A 44 -13.96 5.71 6.10
N LEU A 45 -12.76 6.13 5.66
CA LEU A 45 -11.97 7.17 6.33
C LEU A 45 -12.37 8.61 5.97
N ASP A 46 -13.42 8.80 5.16
CA ASP A 46 -13.86 10.12 4.69
C ASP A 46 -14.66 10.91 5.73
N SER A 47 -15.17 10.24 6.77
CA SER A 47 -15.86 10.86 7.90
C SER A 47 -15.11 10.64 9.21
N GLU A 48 -15.34 11.51 10.19
CA GLU A 48 -14.78 11.34 11.53
C GLU A 48 -15.30 10.05 12.20
N GLU A 49 -16.59 9.75 12.03
CA GLU A 49 -17.22 8.54 12.54
C GLU A 49 -16.59 7.27 11.93
N GLY A 50 -16.43 7.23 10.61
CA GLY A 50 -15.82 6.09 9.93
C GLY A 50 -14.35 5.91 10.28
N ARG A 51 -13.61 6.99 10.56
CA ARG A 51 -12.25 6.91 11.15
C ARG A 51 -12.24 6.26 12.52
N VAL A 52 -13.16 6.65 13.41
CA VAL A 52 -13.29 6.06 14.75
C VAL A 52 -13.64 4.58 14.65
N GLU A 53 -14.56 4.22 13.76
CA GLU A 53 -14.98 2.84 13.54
C GLU A 53 -13.83 1.98 12.99
N ALA A 54 -13.12 2.46 11.96
CA ALA A 54 -11.94 1.82 11.39
C ALA A 54 -10.87 1.54 12.45
N LEU A 55 -10.57 2.53 13.31
CA LEU A 55 -9.62 2.35 14.42
C LEU A 55 -10.12 1.31 15.44
N GLY A 56 -11.43 1.30 15.71
CA GLY A 56 -12.05 0.28 16.55
C GLY A 56 -11.90 -1.13 15.97
N ALA A 57 -12.15 -1.30 14.67
CA ALA A 57 -12.02 -2.56 13.95
C ALA A 57 -10.58 -3.07 13.96
N MET A 58 -9.60 -2.19 13.70
CA MET A 58 -8.16 -2.53 13.79
C MET A 58 -7.79 -3.06 15.18
N ARG A 59 -8.30 -2.46 16.25
CA ARG A 59 -8.03 -2.91 17.64
C ARG A 59 -8.66 -4.26 17.96
N ARG A 60 -9.78 -4.61 17.32
CA ARG A 60 -10.49 -5.88 17.50
C ARG A 60 -9.98 -6.99 16.57
N GLY A 61 -9.08 -6.67 15.63
CA GLY A 61 -8.63 -7.60 14.60
C GLY A 61 -9.71 -7.92 13.56
N GLU A 62 -10.68 -7.02 13.38
CA GLU A 62 -11.74 -7.17 12.39
C GLU A 62 -11.24 -6.77 11.00
N SER A 63 -11.67 -7.52 9.98
CA SER A 63 -11.40 -7.18 8.59
C SER A 63 -12.23 -5.96 8.18
N ARG A 64 -11.61 -5.06 7.43
CA ARG A 64 -12.26 -3.93 6.75
C ARG A 64 -11.82 -3.89 5.31
N THR A 65 -12.65 -3.30 4.45
CA THR A 65 -12.37 -3.18 3.02
C THR A 65 -11.26 -2.18 2.79
N PRO A 66 -10.10 -2.62 2.27
CA PRO A 66 -9.04 -1.70 1.89
C PRO A 66 -9.49 -0.83 0.72
N ASP A 67 -9.14 0.44 0.77
CA ASP A 67 -9.18 1.30 -0.41
C ASP A 67 -7.84 1.18 -1.13
N PHE A 68 -7.89 0.63 -2.34
CA PHE A 68 -6.72 0.48 -3.16
C PHE A 68 -6.50 1.67 -4.09
N GLU A 69 -7.51 2.49 -4.40
CA GLU A 69 -7.46 3.45 -5.51
C GLU A 69 -7.27 4.90 -5.07
N THR A 70 -7.45 5.21 -3.78
CA THR A 70 -7.35 6.59 -3.29
C THR A 70 -5.97 7.21 -3.55
N PRO A 71 -5.89 8.28 -4.37
CA PRO A 71 -4.65 8.99 -4.62
C PRO A 71 -4.36 9.99 -3.49
N ARG A 72 -3.11 10.05 -3.04
CA ARG A 72 -2.60 11.04 -2.10
C ARG A 72 -1.65 11.98 -2.80
N ARG A 73 -1.59 13.23 -2.35
CA ARG A 73 -0.58 14.19 -2.78
C ARG A 73 0.63 14.12 -1.85
N ASP A 74 1.80 13.84 -2.41
CA ASP A 74 3.08 14.08 -1.74
C ASP A 74 3.49 15.53 -1.99
N SER A 75 3.38 16.35 -0.94
CA SER A 75 3.79 17.76 -0.94
C SER A 75 5.14 18.01 -0.23
N LEU A 76 5.87 16.94 0.10
CA LEU A 76 7.12 17.00 0.87
C LEU A 76 8.30 16.46 0.06
N PHE A 77 8.34 16.73 -1.25
CA PHE A 77 9.45 16.30 -2.08
C PHE A 77 10.79 16.86 -1.57
N LYS A 78 11.74 15.96 -1.31
CA LYS A 78 13.13 16.28 -1.02
C LYS A 78 13.99 15.80 -2.18
N ALA A 79 14.85 16.67 -2.68
CA ALA A 79 15.68 16.39 -3.86
C ALA A 79 16.65 15.20 -3.64
N ASP A 80 17.05 14.96 -2.40
CA ASP A 80 17.94 13.89 -1.95
C ASP A 80 17.17 12.65 -1.45
N GLN A 81 15.85 12.60 -1.62
CA GLN A 81 15.04 11.45 -1.23
C GLN A 81 15.45 10.20 -2.01
N LEU A 82 15.78 9.13 -1.28
CA LEU A 82 16.06 7.83 -1.85
C LEU A 82 14.77 7.02 -2.02
N PHE A 83 14.73 6.26 -3.11
CA PHE A 83 13.61 5.40 -3.48
C PHE A 83 14.14 3.99 -3.82
N ALA A 84 13.49 2.97 -3.29
CA ALA A 84 13.56 1.63 -3.85
C ALA A 84 12.55 1.56 -4.99
N VAL A 85 13.04 1.33 -6.21
CA VAL A 85 12.20 1.17 -7.41
C VAL A 85 12.11 -0.32 -7.71
N PHE A 86 10.88 -0.79 -7.92
CA PHE A 86 10.62 -2.21 -8.18
C PHE A 86 10.43 -2.43 -9.68
N GLU A 87 11.14 -3.40 -10.22
CA GLU A 87 11.00 -3.79 -11.62
C GLU A 87 9.75 -4.65 -11.80
N GLN A 88 9.30 -4.80 -13.05
CA GLN A 88 8.13 -5.63 -13.37
C GLN A 88 8.25 -7.05 -12.79
N ALA A 89 9.44 -7.65 -12.86
CA ALA A 89 9.68 -9.00 -12.34
C ALA A 89 9.50 -9.08 -10.81
N ASP A 90 9.91 -8.05 -10.07
CA ASP A 90 9.76 -7.99 -8.61
C ASP A 90 8.28 -7.93 -8.22
N VAL A 91 7.51 -7.10 -8.92
CA VAL A 91 6.06 -6.95 -8.70
C VAL A 91 5.33 -8.25 -9.00
N VAL A 92 5.67 -8.92 -10.10
CA VAL A 92 5.09 -10.23 -10.46
C VAL A 92 5.41 -11.28 -9.39
N ALA A 93 6.66 -11.33 -8.91
CA ALA A 93 7.06 -12.25 -7.86
C ALA A 93 6.29 -11.99 -6.54
N LEU A 94 6.09 -10.72 -6.19
CA LEU A 94 5.28 -10.33 -5.03
C LEU A 94 3.83 -10.79 -5.17
N THR A 95 3.21 -10.58 -6.33
CA THR A 95 1.84 -11.07 -6.61
C THR A 95 1.74 -12.57 -6.40
N PHE A 96 2.67 -13.36 -6.95
CA PHE A 96 2.68 -14.81 -6.74
C PHE A 96 2.82 -15.20 -5.26
N ARG A 97 3.68 -14.49 -4.51
CA ARG A 97 3.87 -14.76 -3.08
C ARG A 97 2.59 -14.51 -2.28
N LEU A 98 1.88 -13.42 -2.58
CA LEU A 98 0.61 -13.06 -1.96
C LEU A 98 -0.48 -14.09 -2.29
N THR A 99 -0.65 -14.41 -3.58
CA THR A 99 -1.61 -15.42 -4.03
C THR A 99 -1.37 -16.77 -3.34
N ARG A 100 -0.11 -17.21 -3.28
CA ARG A 100 0.24 -18.45 -2.58
C ARG A 100 -0.10 -18.38 -1.09
N ALA A 101 0.22 -17.28 -0.41
CA ALA A 101 -0.11 -17.12 1.01
C ALA A 101 -1.62 -17.20 1.26
N THR A 102 -2.44 -16.59 0.39
CA THR A 102 -3.90 -16.68 0.45
C THR A 102 -4.37 -18.11 0.27
N PHE A 103 -3.90 -18.83 -0.75
CA PHE A 103 -4.27 -20.22 -0.93
C PHE A 103 -3.89 -21.09 0.27
N ASP A 104 -2.67 -20.95 0.78
CA ASP A 104 -2.19 -21.75 1.91
C ASP A 104 -3.00 -21.48 3.19
N ALA A 105 -3.39 -20.23 3.44
CA ALA A 105 -4.12 -19.84 4.66
C ALA A 105 -5.61 -20.18 4.63
N TYR A 106 -6.25 -20.13 3.46
CA TYR A 106 -7.70 -20.25 3.32
C TYR A 106 -8.17 -21.57 2.68
N ARG A 107 -7.26 -22.50 2.42
CA ARG A 107 -7.54 -23.82 1.81
C ARG A 107 -8.57 -24.66 2.56
N ASP A 108 -8.62 -24.53 3.89
CA ASP A 108 -9.40 -25.41 4.76
C ASP A 108 -10.80 -24.85 5.15
N LEU A 109 -11.15 -23.64 4.69
CA LEU A 109 -12.49 -23.05 4.92
C LEU A 109 -13.58 -23.60 3.97
N GLY A 110 -13.21 -24.49 3.04
CA GLY A 110 -14.11 -25.07 2.04
C GLY A 110 -14.71 -26.44 2.40
N THR A 111 -14.42 -26.99 3.58
CA THR A 111 -14.88 -28.34 3.99
C THR A 111 -15.62 -28.36 5.34
N SER A 112 -16.43 -27.34 5.64
CA SER A 112 -17.52 -27.48 6.59
C SER A 112 -18.84 -27.53 5.82
N GLU A 113 -19.19 -28.71 5.32
CA GLU A 113 -20.59 -29.03 5.03
C GLU A 113 -21.27 -29.32 6.38
N ASP A 114 -22.28 -28.52 6.72
CA ASP A 114 -23.30 -28.85 7.72
C ASP A 114 -24.24 -29.96 7.22
#